data_AF-A0A964NKM9-F1
#
_entry.id   AF-A0A964NKM9-F1
#
_cell.length_a   1.000
_cell.length_b   1.000
_cell.length_c   1.000
_cell.angle_alpha   90.00
_cell.angle_beta   90.00
_cell.angle_gamma   90.00
#
_symmetry.space_group_name_H-M   'P 1'
#
loop_
_entity.id
_entity.type
_entity.pdbx_description
1 polymer ?
#
loop_
_entity_poly.entity_id
_entity_poly.type
_entity_poly.pdbx_seq_one_letter_code
_entity_poly.pdbx_strand_id
1 'polypeptide(L)'
;MMMHETNTFSPLPTPIESFSRAGALAGPPAITEAEGTNTSLGGFIEVARKAGAEFTVPMAASAHPSGLVTKVAYEQMTGAIVEEIRKGCDAVLLALHGAMVAEHFDDGEGELLNRIRKIAPDLPIAVALDFHTQMTDAMIKGATIITGYRTYPHIDMADTARRSARTLMRMLAGEVEPKMVWGNRPIMSSSLVHTPSREPMKTLMGMANQAEDTGQVLNASVFGGFPQADIPHLALSSVIVCDKRTAEGELLLNKILDAAWEKREGFLFHPEPLSVQVARAKSLDGGPIVMADHGDNTASGGTQDVMSVVEEAMKQGLEDAVAGPICDPGCVEQMIKAGVGAEVTLELGGKVDMPAMGLKGKPLKVTGRVKAITDGQFTVTGPMATGTTVRMGRTAVLDTGKMQIVVSEKRAEPFDLGVFTHCGIDPRRKKYVLIKSRQHFRAGFEPIAKHIVMCDGDGCTASDLKLFTYKNIKRPLYPFDPDMRLGRNEA
;
A
#
# COMPACT_ATOMS: atom_id res chain seq x y z
N MET A 1 -13.41 -7.32 5.27
CA MET A 1 -12.19 -6.59 4.84
C MET A 1 -11.52 -6.01 6.08
N MET A 2 -10.22 -6.25 6.23
CA MET A 2 -9.37 -5.73 7.31
C MET A 2 -8.00 -5.43 6.71
N MET A 3 -7.75 -4.17 6.34
CA MET A 3 -6.60 -3.75 5.52
C MET A 3 -5.74 -2.72 6.24
N HIS A 4 -4.49 -3.06 6.50
CA HIS A 4 -3.45 -2.13 6.95
C HIS A 4 -2.07 -2.69 6.61
N GLU A 5 -1.18 -1.83 6.12
CA GLU A 5 0.25 -2.12 5.99
C GLU A 5 0.96 -1.46 7.17
N THR A 6 1.63 -2.25 8.01
CA THR A 6 2.33 -1.71 9.16
C THR A 6 3.78 -1.37 8.82
N ASN A 7 4.14 -0.10 8.97
CA ASN A 7 5.52 0.34 9.08
C ASN A 7 5.89 0.44 10.57
N THR A 8 6.67 -0.50 11.08
CA THR A 8 7.06 -0.55 12.51
C THR A 8 7.96 0.61 12.93
N PHE A 9 8.51 1.36 11.98
CA PHE A 9 9.33 2.56 12.22
C PHE A 9 8.52 3.85 12.12
N SER A 10 7.26 3.80 11.66
CA SER A 10 6.39 4.96 11.60
C SER A 10 6.04 5.44 13.01
N PRO A 11 6.08 6.77 13.27
CA PRO A 11 5.72 7.33 14.57
C PRO A 11 4.19 7.41 14.77
N LEU A 12 3.39 7.11 13.75
CA LEU A 12 1.95 7.29 13.78
C LEU A 12 1.28 6.00 14.30
N PRO A 13 0.54 6.04 15.42
CA PRO A 13 -0.21 4.88 15.87
C PRO A 13 -1.40 4.61 14.93
N THR A 14 -1.91 3.37 14.97
CA THR A 14 -3.08 2.98 14.17
C THR A 14 -4.23 2.55 15.08
N PRO A 15 -4.97 3.51 15.70
CA PRO A 15 -6.17 3.22 16.46
C PRO A 15 -7.38 2.96 15.54
N ILE A 16 -8.53 2.60 16.10
CA ILE A 16 -9.70 2.18 15.32
C ILE A 16 -10.24 3.30 14.42
N GLU A 17 -10.10 4.55 14.84
CA GLU A 17 -10.52 5.74 14.10
C GLU A 17 -9.81 5.85 12.75
N SER A 18 -8.58 5.34 12.64
CA SER A 18 -7.80 5.31 11.39
C SER A 18 -8.44 4.42 10.31
N PHE A 19 -9.29 3.45 10.69
CA PHE A 19 -9.91 2.52 9.76
C PHE A 19 -11.23 3.03 9.13
N SER A 20 -11.72 4.18 9.58
CA SER A 20 -12.95 4.81 9.08
C SER A 20 -12.81 5.51 7.73
N ARG A 21 -11.71 5.28 7.00
CA ARG A 21 -11.40 5.93 5.72
C ARG A 21 -12.47 5.67 4.65
N ALA A 22 -13.01 4.45 4.62
CA ALA A 22 -14.10 4.04 3.73
C ALA A 22 -15.49 4.46 4.26
N GLY A 23 -15.56 5.33 5.27
CA GLY A 23 -16.81 5.68 5.93
C GLY A 23 -17.21 4.61 6.95
N ALA A 24 -18.28 3.87 6.66
CA ALA A 24 -18.84 2.91 7.59
C ALA A 24 -17.98 1.64 7.68
N LEU A 25 -17.80 1.13 8.90
CA LEU A 25 -16.98 -0.06 9.16
C LEU A 25 -17.72 -1.38 8.95
N ALA A 26 -19.03 -1.39 8.75
CA ALA A 26 -19.81 -2.63 8.61
C ALA A 26 -21.18 -2.40 7.96
N GLY A 27 -21.83 -3.51 7.62
CA GLY A 27 -23.25 -3.56 7.27
C GLY A 27 -23.62 -2.88 5.95
N PRO A 28 -24.92 -2.58 5.74
CA PRO A 28 -25.42 -1.99 4.50
C PRO A 28 -24.72 -0.69 4.05
N PRO A 29 -24.35 0.24 4.95
CA PRO A 29 -23.60 1.43 4.53
C PRO A 29 -22.21 1.10 3.97
N ALA A 30 -21.50 0.13 4.57
CA ALA A 30 -20.20 -0.31 4.06
C ALA A 30 -20.31 -1.03 2.70
N ILE A 31 -21.38 -1.79 2.51
CA ILE A 31 -21.69 -2.43 1.22
C ILE A 31 -21.89 -1.35 0.15
N THR A 32 -22.69 -0.32 0.46
CA THR A 32 -23.01 0.77 -0.47
C THR A 32 -21.76 1.56 -0.88
N GLU A 33 -20.84 1.86 0.04
CA GLU A 33 -19.59 2.57 -0.30
C GLU A 33 -18.67 1.71 -1.17
N ALA A 34 -18.60 0.40 -0.92
CA ALA A 34 -17.67 -0.48 -1.63
C ALA A 34 -18.18 -0.94 -3.01
N GLU A 35 -19.49 -0.96 -3.22
CA GLU A 35 -20.11 -1.45 -4.45
C GLU A 35 -19.70 -0.61 -5.67
N GLY A 36 -19.35 -1.28 -6.76
CA GLY A 36 -18.91 -0.64 -8.00
C GLY A 36 -17.52 0.01 -7.94
N THR A 37 -16.80 -0.10 -6.81
CA THR A 37 -15.44 0.43 -6.68
C THR A 37 -14.39 -0.60 -7.08
N ASN A 38 -13.22 -0.12 -7.53
CA ASN A 38 -12.04 -0.98 -7.68
C ASN A 38 -11.38 -1.24 -6.32
N THR A 39 -12.08 -1.92 -5.43
CA THR A 39 -11.56 -2.41 -4.14
C THR A 39 -11.80 -3.90 -4.01
N SER A 40 -11.00 -4.58 -3.18
CA SER A 40 -11.18 -6.01 -2.93
C SER A 40 -12.56 -6.33 -2.33
N LEU A 41 -13.10 -5.46 -1.47
CA LEU A 41 -14.47 -5.60 -0.96
C LEU A 41 -15.51 -5.44 -2.07
N GLY A 42 -15.36 -4.44 -2.95
CA GLY A 42 -16.24 -4.26 -4.11
C GLY A 42 -16.25 -5.48 -5.04
N GLY A 43 -15.07 -6.04 -5.32
CA GLY A 43 -14.94 -7.27 -6.12
C GLY A 43 -15.60 -8.49 -5.47
N PHE A 44 -15.51 -8.66 -4.16
CA PHE A 44 -16.20 -9.74 -3.45
C PHE A 44 -17.72 -9.57 -3.44
N ILE A 45 -18.21 -8.34 -3.21
CA ILE A 45 -19.65 -8.03 -3.27
C ILE A 45 -20.20 -8.38 -4.66
N GLU A 46 -19.48 -8.02 -5.73
CA GLU A 46 -19.88 -8.36 -7.10
C GLU A 46 -20.05 -9.87 -7.30
N VAL A 47 -19.11 -10.69 -6.82
CA VAL A 47 -19.19 -12.15 -6.94
C VAL A 47 -20.34 -12.72 -6.10
N ALA A 48 -20.48 -12.28 -4.85
CA ALA A 48 -21.55 -12.74 -3.96
C ALA A 48 -22.94 -12.45 -4.56
N ARG A 49 -23.14 -11.25 -5.10
CA ARG A 49 -24.38 -10.86 -5.79
C ARG A 49 -24.64 -11.71 -7.03
N LYS A 50 -23.64 -11.92 -7.88
CA LYS A 50 -23.76 -12.75 -9.09
C LYS A 50 -24.06 -14.22 -8.77
N ALA A 51 -23.55 -14.73 -7.66
CA ALA A 51 -23.85 -16.07 -7.18
C ALA A 51 -25.25 -16.20 -6.55
N GLY A 52 -25.97 -15.08 -6.34
CA GLY A 52 -27.23 -15.10 -5.60
C GLY A 52 -27.06 -15.42 -4.11
N ALA A 53 -25.87 -15.22 -3.56
CA ALA A 53 -25.57 -15.52 -2.16
C ALA A 53 -26.22 -14.49 -1.21
N GLU A 54 -26.70 -14.97 -0.07
CA GLU A 54 -26.95 -14.12 1.09
C GLU A 54 -25.61 -13.87 1.80
N PHE A 55 -25.32 -12.60 2.13
CA PHE A 55 -24.05 -12.24 2.77
C PHE A 55 -24.19 -11.07 3.73
N THR A 56 -23.31 -11.05 4.72
CA THR A 56 -23.12 -9.94 5.64
C THR A 56 -21.69 -9.38 5.51
N VAL A 57 -21.52 -8.11 5.86
CA VAL A 57 -20.19 -7.46 5.93
C VAL A 57 -19.95 -7.04 7.37
N PRO A 58 -19.40 -7.91 8.23
CA PRO A 58 -19.17 -7.58 9.63
C PRO A 58 -18.04 -6.56 9.82
N MET A 59 -17.15 -6.45 8.81
CA MET A 59 -16.03 -5.53 8.86
C MET A 59 -15.61 -5.06 7.45
N ALA A 60 -15.43 -3.74 7.32
CA ALA A 60 -14.96 -3.01 6.16
C ALA A 60 -13.88 -1.99 6.54
N ALA A 61 -12.91 -2.44 7.35
CA ALA A 61 -11.87 -1.60 7.90
C ALA A 61 -10.69 -1.47 6.93
N SER A 62 -10.34 -0.22 6.59
CA SER A 62 -9.12 0.11 5.84
C SER A 62 -8.51 1.40 6.38
N ALA A 63 -7.22 1.34 6.73
CA ALA A 63 -6.44 2.48 7.18
C ALA A 63 -5.32 2.80 6.17
N HIS A 64 -4.89 4.07 6.13
CA HIS A 64 -3.61 4.39 5.51
C HIS A 64 -2.48 3.68 6.27
N PRO A 65 -1.43 3.20 5.59
CA PRO A 65 -0.27 2.64 6.25
C PRO A 65 0.29 3.56 7.34
N SER A 66 0.75 2.99 8.44
CA SER A 66 1.26 3.68 9.64
C SER A 66 1.91 2.67 10.59
N GLY A 67 2.21 3.07 11.82
CA GLY A 67 2.73 2.22 12.87
C GLY A 67 1.77 1.13 13.33
N LEU A 68 2.14 0.45 14.41
CA LEU A 68 1.41 -0.72 14.92
C LEU A 68 -0.10 -0.47 15.06
N VAL A 69 -0.89 -1.47 14.67
CA VAL A 69 -2.32 -1.50 14.99
C VAL A 69 -2.46 -1.67 16.50
N THR A 70 -3.18 -0.72 17.12
CA THR A 70 -3.42 -0.79 18.56
C THR A 70 -4.13 -2.09 18.92
N LYS A 71 -3.83 -2.66 20.09
CA LYS A 71 -4.47 -3.87 20.56
C LYS A 71 -6.00 -3.74 20.56
N VAL A 72 -6.52 -2.60 21.01
CA VAL A 72 -7.96 -2.33 21.03
C VAL A 72 -8.56 -2.40 19.63
N ALA A 73 -7.97 -1.75 18.64
CA ALA A 73 -8.47 -1.77 17.27
C ALA A 73 -8.43 -3.18 16.68
N TYR A 74 -7.33 -3.91 16.87
CA TYR A 74 -7.19 -5.28 16.37
C TYR A 74 -8.23 -6.24 16.98
N GLU A 75 -8.41 -6.19 18.30
CA GLU A 75 -9.38 -7.03 19.01
C GLU A 75 -10.83 -6.69 18.62
N GLN A 76 -11.16 -5.42 18.41
CA GLN A 76 -12.47 -5.01 17.90
C GLN A 76 -12.74 -5.53 16.49
N MET A 77 -11.78 -5.37 15.57
CA MET A 77 -11.95 -5.79 14.18
C MET A 77 -12.06 -7.31 14.06
N THR A 78 -11.13 -8.04 14.68
CA THR A 78 -11.13 -9.50 14.62
C THR A 78 -12.30 -10.10 15.40
N GLY A 79 -12.68 -9.51 16.54
CA GLY A 79 -13.87 -9.90 17.30
C GLY A 79 -15.14 -9.80 16.47
N ALA A 80 -15.36 -8.70 15.76
CA ALA A 80 -16.54 -8.54 14.90
C ALA A 80 -16.61 -9.61 13.78
N ILE A 81 -15.48 -9.95 13.17
CA ILE A 81 -15.41 -11.00 12.14
C ILE A 81 -15.71 -12.39 12.73
N VAL A 82 -15.06 -12.72 13.84
CA VAL A 82 -15.19 -14.03 14.51
C VAL A 82 -16.60 -14.23 15.05
N GLU A 83 -17.21 -13.22 15.68
CA GLU A 83 -18.57 -13.31 16.21
C GLU A 83 -19.63 -13.46 15.11
N GLU A 84 -19.41 -12.86 13.93
CA GLU A 84 -20.30 -13.10 12.79
C GLU A 84 -20.20 -14.55 12.29
N ILE A 85 -18.98 -15.08 12.17
CA ILE A 85 -18.77 -16.48 11.74
C ILE A 85 -19.39 -17.47 12.73
N ARG A 86 -19.42 -17.17 14.03
CA ARG A 86 -20.08 -18.02 15.03
C ARG A 86 -21.58 -18.22 14.79
N LYS A 87 -22.23 -17.31 14.07
CA LYS A 87 -23.66 -17.43 13.70
C LYS A 87 -23.88 -18.49 12.62
N GLY A 88 -22.82 -18.88 11.89
CA GLY A 88 -22.84 -19.84 10.81
C GLY A 88 -22.80 -19.19 9.43
N CYS A 89 -21.99 -19.74 8.53
CA CYS A 89 -21.95 -19.42 7.11
C CYS A 89 -21.31 -20.57 6.32
N ASP A 90 -21.57 -20.63 5.01
CA ASP A 90 -21.00 -21.67 4.14
C ASP A 90 -19.58 -21.36 3.65
N ALA A 91 -19.20 -20.08 3.66
CA ALA A 91 -17.92 -19.61 3.16
C ALA A 91 -17.57 -18.22 3.69
N VAL A 92 -16.28 -17.89 3.66
CA VAL A 92 -15.77 -16.56 4.03
C VAL A 92 -14.88 -16.01 2.91
N LEU A 93 -15.12 -14.74 2.56
CA LEU A 93 -14.29 -13.94 1.67
C LEU A 93 -13.57 -12.86 2.49
N LEU A 94 -12.24 -12.97 2.61
CA LEU A 94 -11.42 -12.00 3.35
C LEU A 94 -10.58 -11.17 2.39
N ALA A 95 -10.79 -9.86 2.41
CA ALA A 95 -9.83 -8.91 1.87
C ALA A 95 -8.91 -8.49 3.03
N LEU A 96 -7.66 -8.95 2.98
CA LEU A 96 -6.62 -8.65 3.95
C LEU A 96 -5.43 -8.00 3.24
N HIS A 97 -4.63 -7.22 3.95
CA HIS A 97 -3.43 -6.65 3.34
C HIS A 97 -2.33 -7.71 3.22
N GLY A 98 -2.09 -8.46 4.29
CA GLY A 98 -1.00 -9.42 4.43
C GLY A 98 0.24 -8.85 5.12
N ALA A 99 0.20 -7.62 5.63
CA ALA A 99 1.33 -6.98 6.30
C ALA A 99 0.89 -6.22 7.56
N MET A 100 -0.20 -6.65 8.18
CA MET A 100 -0.68 -6.05 9.42
C MET A 100 0.14 -6.57 10.59
N VAL A 101 0.79 -5.66 11.29
CA VAL A 101 1.41 -5.90 12.60
C VAL A 101 0.60 -5.15 13.65
N ALA A 102 0.14 -5.89 14.67
CA ALA A 102 -0.53 -5.34 15.84
C ALA A 102 0.45 -5.28 17.02
N GLU A 103 0.14 -4.47 18.04
CA GLU A 103 1.00 -4.31 19.23
C GLU A 103 1.40 -5.61 19.94
N HIS A 104 0.68 -6.71 19.69
CA HIS A 104 0.84 -7.99 20.36
C HIS A 104 0.93 -9.18 19.37
N PHE A 105 0.99 -8.91 18.05
CA PHE A 105 1.14 -9.93 17.01
C PHE A 105 1.95 -9.40 15.83
N ASP A 106 3.02 -10.13 15.48
CA ASP A 106 3.83 -9.88 14.27
C ASP A 106 3.12 -10.30 12.97
N ASP A 107 2.11 -11.16 13.08
CA ASP A 107 1.30 -11.70 11.99
C ASP A 107 -0.19 -11.51 12.31
N GLY A 108 -0.73 -10.35 11.95
CA GLY A 108 -2.12 -9.99 12.19
C GLY A 108 -3.11 -10.82 11.36
N GLU A 109 -2.75 -11.17 10.13
CA GLU A 109 -3.59 -11.97 9.24
C GLU A 109 -3.64 -13.44 9.66
N GLY A 110 -2.49 -14.04 9.96
CA GLY A 110 -2.40 -15.42 10.43
C GLY A 110 -3.09 -15.65 11.76
N GLU A 111 -3.00 -14.69 12.70
CA GLU A 111 -3.76 -14.79 13.96
C GLU A 111 -5.27 -14.73 13.74
N LEU A 112 -5.78 -13.84 12.87
CA LEU A 112 -7.20 -13.83 12.51
C LEU A 112 -7.64 -15.19 11.95
N LEU A 113 -6.87 -15.74 11.01
CA LEU A 113 -7.19 -17.04 10.41
C LEU A 113 -7.13 -18.17 11.44
N ASN A 114 -6.16 -18.16 12.37
CA ASN A 114 -6.11 -19.10 13.49
C ASN A 114 -7.35 -19.01 14.38
N ARG A 115 -7.83 -17.80 14.69
CA ARG A 115 -9.07 -17.59 15.47
C ARG A 115 -10.28 -18.17 14.75
N ILE A 116 -10.39 -17.98 13.44
CA ILE A 116 -11.47 -18.55 12.64
C ILE A 116 -11.41 -20.08 12.66
N ARG A 117 -10.23 -20.67 12.41
CA ARG A 117 -10.05 -22.14 12.42
C ARG A 117 -10.37 -22.80 13.75
N LYS A 118 -10.17 -22.09 14.88
CA LYS A 118 -10.55 -22.60 16.22
C LYS A 118 -12.06 -22.78 16.38
N ILE A 119 -12.88 -21.94 15.74
CA ILE A 119 -14.34 -22.00 15.86
C ILE A 119 -15.02 -22.69 14.67
N ALA A 120 -14.37 -22.71 13.51
CA ALA A 120 -14.88 -23.24 12.26
C ALA A 120 -13.73 -23.89 11.46
N PRO A 121 -13.30 -25.11 11.85
CA PRO A 121 -12.08 -25.74 11.34
C PRO A 121 -12.16 -26.02 9.83
N ASP A 122 -13.33 -26.44 9.35
CA ASP A 122 -13.53 -26.87 7.96
C ASP A 122 -14.13 -25.78 7.05
N LEU A 123 -14.35 -24.57 7.59
CA LEU A 123 -14.99 -23.47 6.84
C LEU A 123 -14.12 -23.06 5.64
N PRO A 124 -14.65 -23.07 4.40
CA PRO A 124 -13.92 -22.58 3.24
C PRO A 124 -13.63 -21.07 3.34
N ILE A 125 -12.36 -20.69 3.21
CA ILE A 125 -11.92 -19.27 3.29
C ILE A 125 -11.09 -18.91 2.07
N ALA A 126 -11.54 -17.92 1.30
CA ALA A 126 -10.73 -17.29 0.26
C ALA A 126 -10.21 -15.94 0.72
N VAL A 127 -8.92 -15.72 0.52
CA VAL A 127 -8.20 -14.51 0.95
C VAL A 127 -7.59 -13.81 -0.26
N ALA A 128 -8.00 -12.56 -0.47
CA ALA A 128 -7.34 -11.63 -1.39
C ALA A 128 -6.31 -10.81 -0.63
N LEU A 129 -5.08 -10.74 -1.15
CA LEU A 129 -3.91 -10.17 -0.49
C LEU A 129 -3.19 -9.12 -1.32
N ASP A 130 -2.56 -8.15 -0.63
CA ASP A 130 -1.70 -7.15 -1.25
C ASP A 130 -0.38 -7.77 -1.73
N PHE A 131 0.21 -7.15 -2.74
CA PHE A 131 1.52 -7.48 -3.30
C PHE A 131 2.65 -7.47 -2.25
N HIS A 132 2.52 -6.65 -1.21
CA HIS A 132 3.54 -6.46 -0.16
C HIS A 132 3.36 -7.39 1.05
N THR A 133 2.55 -8.45 0.90
CA THR A 133 2.30 -9.44 1.94
C THR A 133 3.58 -10.06 2.51
N GLN A 134 3.62 -10.17 3.84
CA GLN A 134 4.60 -10.91 4.64
C GLN A 134 4.04 -12.31 4.91
N MET A 135 4.22 -13.24 3.98
CA MET A 135 3.57 -14.55 4.05
C MET A 135 4.07 -15.40 5.21
N THR A 136 3.15 -16.06 5.93
CA THR A 136 3.46 -16.95 7.05
C THR A 136 2.82 -18.34 6.90
N ASP A 137 3.36 -19.31 7.64
CA ASP A 137 2.74 -20.65 7.75
C ASP A 137 1.31 -20.60 8.32
N ALA A 138 1.04 -19.64 9.22
CA ALA A 138 -0.28 -19.50 9.83
C ALA A 138 -1.32 -19.07 8.79
N MET A 139 -0.97 -18.16 7.89
CA MET A 139 -1.84 -17.77 6.77
C MET A 139 -2.15 -18.95 5.85
N ILE A 140 -1.13 -19.75 5.50
CA ILE A 140 -1.28 -20.90 4.60
C ILE A 140 -2.13 -22.00 5.22
N LYS A 141 -1.93 -22.31 6.50
CA LYS A 141 -2.74 -23.31 7.23
C LYS A 141 -4.16 -22.80 7.50
N GLY A 142 -4.31 -21.49 7.61
CA GLY A 142 -5.55 -20.82 7.96
C GLY A 142 -6.51 -20.60 6.79
N ALA A 143 -6.00 -20.42 5.57
CA ALA A 143 -6.82 -20.18 4.38
C ALA A 143 -7.07 -21.46 3.56
N THR A 144 -8.10 -21.43 2.73
CA THR A 144 -8.34 -22.47 1.70
C THR A 144 -7.74 -22.04 0.36
N ILE A 145 -7.87 -20.76 0.03
CA ILE A 145 -7.38 -20.13 -1.21
C ILE A 145 -6.73 -18.80 -0.84
N ILE A 146 -5.54 -18.54 -1.37
CA ILE A 146 -4.87 -17.25 -1.29
C ILE A 146 -4.63 -16.73 -2.71
N THR A 147 -4.92 -15.46 -2.95
CA THR A 147 -4.71 -14.81 -4.24
C THR A 147 -4.16 -13.41 -4.02
N GLY A 148 -3.00 -13.11 -4.59
CA GLY A 148 -2.34 -11.81 -4.54
C GLY A 148 -2.72 -10.88 -5.68
N TYR A 149 -2.44 -9.60 -5.52
CA TYR A 149 -2.44 -8.62 -6.61
C TYR A 149 -1.40 -8.96 -7.67
N ARG A 150 -1.72 -8.67 -8.94
CA ARG A 150 -0.84 -8.80 -10.10
C ARG A 150 -0.15 -7.50 -10.47
N THR A 151 -0.62 -6.37 -9.95
CA THR A 151 -0.14 -5.05 -10.34
C THR A 151 0.38 -4.23 -9.15
N TYR A 152 1.38 -3.39 -9.43
CA TYR A 152 1.84 -2.32 -8.53
C TYR A 152 2.27 -1.12 -9.38
N PRO A 153 1.51 -0.02 -9.42
CA PRO A 153 0.32 0.32 -8.60
C PRO A 153 -0.81 -0.71 -8.61
N HIS A 154 -1.53 -0.84 -7.49
CA HIS A 154 -2.59 -1.85 -7.33
C HIS A 154 -3.87 -1.40 -8.06
N ILE A 155 -3.89 -1.61 -9.38
CA ILE A 155 -5.04 -1.31 -10.23
C ILE A 155 -5.97 -2.52 -10.41
N ASP A 156 -5.64 -3.66 -9.81
CA ASP A 156 -6.34 -4.93 -9.97
C ASP A 156 -6.92 -5.48 -8.65
N MET A 157 -7.18 -4.62 -7.66
CA MET A 157 -7.68 -5.03 -6.35
C MET A 157 -9.02 -5.79 -6.44
N ALA A 158 -10.00 -5.21 -7.15
CA ALA A 158 -11.27 -5.88 -7.37
C ALA A 158 -11.10 -7.17 -8.19
N ASP A 159 -10.20 -7.17 -9.18
CA ASP A 159 -9.90 -8.35 -9.99
C ASP A 159 -9.35 -9.51 -9.17
N THR A 160 -8.40 -9.24 -8.26
CA THR A 160 -7.86 -10.25 -7.36
C THR A 160 -8.90 -10.82 -6.43
N ALA A 161 -9.78 -9.99 -5.86
CA ALA A 161 -10.91 -10.48 -5.07
C ALA A 161 -11.83 -11.38 -5.92
N ARG A 162 -12.17 -10.96 -7.14
CA ARG A 162 -12.98 -11.78 -8.06
C ARG A 162 -12.30 -13.10 -8.40
N ARG A 163 -11.00 -13.11 -8.67
CA ARG A 163 -10.21 -14.33 -8.93
C ARG A 163 -10.26 -15.29 -7.75
N SER A 164 -10.01 -14.79 -6.54
CA SER A 164 -10.03 -15.58 -5.31
C SER A 164 -11.40 -16.20 -5.05
N ALA A 165 -12.47 -15.39 -5.12
CA ALA A 165 -13.83 -15.86 -4.90
C ALA A 165 -14.30 -16.82 -6.00
N ARG A 166 -13.94 -16.63 -7.26
CA ARG A 166 -14.28 -17.59 -8.33
C ARG A 166 -13.72 -18.97 -8.05
N THR A 167 -12.46 -19.07 -7.61
CA THR A 167 -11.87 -20.37 -7.24
C THR A 167 -12.64 -21.02 -6.08
N LEU A 168 -13.06 -20.22 -5.09
CA LEU A 168 -13.86 -20.72 -3.96
C LEU A 168 -15.24 -21.22 -4.42
N MET A 169 -15.92 -20.48 -5.28
CA MET A 169 -17.23 -20.86 -5.80
C MET A 169 -17.16 -22.17 -6.61
N ARG A 170 -16.11 -22.33 -7.43
CA ARG A 170 -15.86 -23.59 -8.15
C ARG A 170 -15.60 -24.76 -7.21
N MET A 171 -14.90 -24.53 -6.09
CA MET A 171 -14.72 -25.54 -5.05
C MET A 171 -16.05 -25.92 -4.40
N LEU A 172 -16.88 -24.95 -4.03
CA LEU A 172 -18.21 -25.21 -3.44
C LEU A 172 -19.13 -25.98 -4.39
N ALA A 173 -18.99 -25.76 -5.70
CA ALA A 173 -19.70 -26.50 -6.75
C ALA A 173 -19.10 -27.91 -7.03
N GLY A 174 -17.99 -28.28 -6.39
CA GLY A 174 -17.32 -29.58 -6.60
C GLY A 174 -16.55 -29.68 -7.92
N GLU A 175 -16.29 -28.57 -8.60
CA GLU A 175 -15.58 -28.56 -9.89
C GLU A 175 -14.05 -28.72 -9.72
N VAL A 176 -13.52 -28.21 -8.61
CA VAL A 176 -12.10 -28.22 -8.27
C VAL A 176 -11.88 -28.59 -6.81
N GLU A 177 -10.71 -29.17 -6.53
CA GLU A 177 -10.24 -29.41 -5.16
C GLU A 177 -8.93 -28.62 -4.93
N PRO A 178 -9.00 -27.38 -4.44
CA PRO A 178 -7.83 -26.52 -4.30
C PRO A 178 -6.79 -27.09 -3.32
N LYS A 179 -5.52 -27.10 -3.72
CA LYS A 179 -4.35 -27.33 -2.87
C LYS A 179 -3.44 -26.11 -2.99
N MET A 180 -3.02 -25.57 -1.85
CA MET A 180 -1.98 -24.53 -1.81
C MET A 180 -0.60 -25.16 -1.66
N VAL A 181 0.35 -24.69 -2.46
CA VAL A 181 1.79 -24.89 -2.23
C VAL A 181 2.46 -23.53 -2.16
N TRP A 182 3.40 -23.38 -1.24
CA TRP A 182 4.05 -22.10 -1.00
C TRP A 182 5.49 -22.26 -0.57
N GLY A 183 6.24 -21.17 -0.71
CA GLY A 183 7.60 -21.07 -0.23
C GLY A 183 8.10 -19.63 -0.32
N ASN A 184 9.30 -19.40 0.19
CA ASN A 184 9.90 -18.08 0.20
C ASN A 184 11.40 -18.12 -0.10
N ARG A 185 11.96 -16.92 -0.31
CA ARG A 185 13.39 -16.66 -0.35
C ARG A 185 13.71 -15.51 0.61
N PRO A 186 14.78 -15.61 1.41
CA PRO A 186 15.19 -14.60 2.38
C PRO A 186 15.82 -13.40 1.65
N ILE A 187 14.97 -12.64 0.98
CA ILE A 187 15.29 -11.42 0.24
C ILE A 187 14.49 -10.30 0.90
N MET A 188 15.19 -9.34 1.51
CA MET A 188 14.62 -8.05 1.87
C MET A 188 14.70 -7.15 0.63
N SER A 189 13.56 -7.02 -0.04
CA SER A 189 13.39 -6.32 -1.28
C SER A 189 12.92 -4.88 -1.06
N SER A 190 13.24 -3.97 -1.97
CA SER A 190 12.77 -2.59 -1.95
C SER A 190 11.48 -2.44 -2.75
N SER A 191 10.44 -1.87 -2.14
CA SER A 191 9.18 -1.59 -2.83
C SER A 191 9.34 -0.64 -4.03
N LEU A 192 10.41 0.14 -4.11
CA LEU A 192 10.69 0.96 -5.30
C LEU A 192 11.02 0.17 -6.57
N VAL A 193 11.37 -1.12 -6.46
CA VAL A 193 11.70 -1.99 -7.60
C VAL A 193 10.71 -3.16 -7.77
N HIS A 194 9.53 -3.03 -7.17
CA HIS A 194 8.48 -4.06 -7.21
C HIS A 194 7.55 -3.97 -8.43
N THR A 195 7.71 -3.00 -9.34
CA THR A 195 6.78 -2.82 -10.49
C THR A 195 6.72 -4.09 -11.37
N PRO A 196 5.57 -4.78 -11.49
CA PRO A 196 5.45 -6.02 -12.26
C PRO A 196 5.74 -5.91 -13.75
N SER A 197 5.78 -4.70 -14.32
CA SER A 197 6.16 -4.49 -15.72
C SER A 197 7.67 -4.31 -15.92
N ARG A 198 8.47 -4.30 -14.84
CA ARG A 198 9.92 -4.07 -14.84
C ARG A 198 10.65 -5.22 -14.13
N GLU A 199 11.87 -5.52 -14.57
CA GLU A 199 12.72 -6.47 -13.84
C GLU A 199 13.05 -5.93 -12.45
N PRO A 200 13.18 -6.79 -11.43
CA PRO A 200 13.12 -8.27 -11.50
C PRO A 200 11.70 -8.85 -11.44
N MET A 201 10.68 -8.07 -11.09
CA MET A 201 9.30 -8.57 -10.94
C MET A 201 8.63 -9.01 -12.21
N LYS A 202 8.97 -8.42 -13.35
CA LYS A 202 8.46 -8.79 -14.68
C LYS A 202 8.60 -10.27 -14.96
N THR A 203 9.77 -10.85 -14.70
CA THR A 203 9.98 -12.28 -14.94
C THR A 203 9.08 -13.13 -14.02
N LEU A 204 9.04 -12.85 -12.72
CA LEU A 204 8.29 -13.69 -11.77
C LEU A 204 6.78 -13.58 -11.98
N MET A 205 6.29 -12.35 -12.13
CA MET A 205 4.88 -12.07 -12.38
C MET A 205 4.45 -12.60 -13.75
N GLY A 206 5.33 -12.55 -14.75
CA GLY A 206 5.07 -13.16 -16.05
C GLY A 206 4.82 -14.67 -15.96
N MET A 207 5.62 -15.39 -15.16
CA MET A 207 5.42 -16.82 -14.92
C MET A 207 4.09 -17.10 -14.20
N ALA A 208 3.80 -16.36 -13.13
CA ALA A 208 2.57 -16.53 -12.35
C ALA A 208 1.31 -16.21 -13.19
N ASN A 209 1.32 -15.08 -13.89
CA ASN A 209 0.21 -14.65 -14.72
C ASN A 209 -0.05 -15.63 -15.86
N GLN A 210 1.01 -16.05 -16.58
CA GLN A 210 0.88 -17.01 -17.66
C GLN A 210 0.26 -18.33 -17.19
N ALA A 211 0.73 -18.89 -16.08
CA ALA A 211 0.24 -20.17 -15.57
C ALA A 211 -1.25 -20.13 -15.21
N GLU A 212 -1.72 -19.03 -14.63
CA GLU A 212 -3.14 -18.90 -14.32
C GLU A 212 -3.97 -18.54 -15.56
N ASP A 213 -3.46 -17.73 -16.48
CA ASP A 213 -4.17 -17.35 -17.70
C ASP A 213 -4.35 -18.54 -18.67
N THR A 214 -3.44 -19.52 -18.65
CA THR A 214 -3.57 -20.78 -19.41
C THR A 214 -4.35 -21.87 -18.67
N GLY A 215 -4.74 -21.64 -17.41
CA GLY A 215 -5.43 -22.63 -16.57
C GLY A 215 -4.53 -23.76 -16.06
N GLN A 216 -3.20 -23.63 -16.16
CA GLN A 216 -2.23 -24.55 -15.56
C GLN A 216 -2.43 -24.63 -14.03
N VAL A 217 -2.71 -23.49 -13.40
CA VAL A 217 -3.03 -23.41 -11.97
C VAL A 217 -4.30 -22.60 -11.76
N LEU A 218 -4.94 -22.78 -10.61
CA LEU A 218 -6.17 -22.05 -10.27
C LEU A 218 -5.86 -20.59 -9.96
N ASN A 219 -4.82 -20.34 -9.15
CA ASN A 219 -4.28 -19.02 -8.88
C ASN A 219 -2.77 -19.07 -8.65
N ALA A 220 -2.03 -18.06 -9.09
CA ALA A 220 -0.61 -17.90 -8.79
C ALA A 220 -0.32 -16.49 -8.28
N SER A 221 0.42 -16.39 -7.18
CA SER A 221 0.71 -15.12 -6.50
C SER A 221 2.18 -15.06 -6.14
N VAL A 222 2.82 -13.92 -6.42
CA VAL A 222 4.16 -13.56 -5.96
C VAL A 222 4.04 -12.33 -5.09
N PHE A 223 4.68 -12.36 -3.94
CA PHE A 223 4.64 -11.28 -2.95
C PHE A 223 6.05 -10.73 -2.76
N GLY A 224 6.19 -9.42 -2.98
CA GLY A 224 7.46 -8.73 -2.81
C GLY A 224 7.89 -8.63 -1.35
N GLY A 225 6.93 -8.62 -0.42
CA GLY A 225 7.16 -8.28 0.99
C GLY A 225 7.26 -6.76 1.23
N PHE A 226 7.37 -6.36 2.50
CA PHE A 226 7.44 -4.97 2.92
C PHE A 226 8.63 -4.71 3.85
N PRO A 227 9.70 -4.02 3.42
CA PRO A 227 10.93 -3.96 4.19
C PRO A 227 10.87 -3.02 5.41
N GLN A 228 9.90 -2.10 5.49
CA GLN A 228 9.77 -1.18 6.64
C GLN A 228 9.04 -1.82 7.84
N ALA A 229 9.24 -3.12 8.09
CA ALA A 229 8.71 -3.83 9.24
C ALA A 229 9.81 -4.63 9.94
N ASP A 230 10.03 -4.40 11.23
CA ASP A 230 10.98 -5.12 12.07
C ASP A 230 10.33 -6.36 12.69
N ILE A 231 10.09 -7.37 11.85
CA ILE A 231 9.41 -8.63 12.17
C ILE A 231 10.19 -9.84 11.61
N PRO A 232 9.97 -11.06 12.14
CA PRO A 232 10.72 -12.25 11.71
C PRO A 232 10.32 -12.80 10.33
N HIS A 233 9.26 -12.26 9.71
CA HIS A 233 8.61 -12.82 8.51
C HIS A 233 9.04 -12.19 7.18
N LEU A 234 10.05 -11.30 7.20
CA LEU A 234 10.52 -10.61 6.00
C LEU A 234 11.11 -11.57 4.96
N ALA A 235 10.41 -11.72 3.84
CA ALA A 235 10.86 -12.51 2.70
C ALA A 235 10.07 -12.19 1.43
N LEU A 236 10.69 -12.43 0.28
CA LEU A 236 9.96 -12.58 -0.98
C LEU A 236 9.34 -13.97 -0.99
N SER A 237 8.04 -14.06 -1.27
CA SER A 237 7.30 -15.33 -1.20
C SER A 237 6.42 -15.56 -2.42
N SER A 238 5.98 -16.80 -2.59
CA SER A 238 5.04 -17.17 -3.64
C SER A 238 4.07 -18.22 -3.10
N VAL A 239 2.81 -18.11 -3.51
CA VAL A 239 1.74 -19.07 -3.22
C VAL A 239 1.07 -19.46 -4.52
N ILE A 240 0.98 -20.76 -4.76
CA ILE A 240 0.31 -21.35 -5.91
C ILE A 240 -0.88 -22.16 -5.42
N VAL A 241 -2.06 -21.83 -5.91
CA VAL A 241 -3.28 -22.61 -5.72
C VAL A 241 -3.45 -23.46 -6.97
N CYS A 242 -3.28 -24.76 -6.84
CA CYS A 242 -3.50 -25.72 -7.92
C CYS A 242 -4.68 -26.62 -7.60
N ASP A 243 -5.14 -27.35 -8.61
CA ASP A 243 -6.02 -28.48 -8.36
C ASP A 243 -5.19 -29.63 -7.78
N LYS A 244 -5.64 -30.24 -6.68
CA LYS A 244 -4.97 -31.35 -6.00
C LYS A 244 -4.69 -32.55 -6.92
N ARG A 245 -5.43 -32.65 -8.04
CA ARG A 245 -5.25 -33.68 -9.07
C ARG A 245 -4.00 -33.47 -9.93
N THR A 246 -3.25 -32.39 -9.74
CA THR A 246 -2.08 -32.01 -10.54
C THR A 246 -0.82 -31.79 -9.69
N ALA A 247 0.36 -31.98 -10.29
CA ALA A 247 1.66 -31.70 -9.66
C ALA A 247 2.27 -30.35 -10.10
N GLU A 248 1.54 -29.55 -10.89
CA GLU A 248 2.08 -28.37 -11.59
C GLU A 248 2.44 -27.22 -10.63
N GLY A 249 1.78 -27.15 -9.48
CA GLY A 249 1.99 -26.08 -8.50
C GLY A 249 3.41 -26.06 -7.93
N GLU A 250 3.97 -27.22 -7.58
CA GLU A 250 5.30 -27.31 -6.94
C GLU A 250 6.42 -26.95 -7.93
N LEU A 251 6.28 -27.36 -9.19
CA LEU A 251 7.22 -27.01 -10.25
C LEU A 251 7.22 -25.51 -10.53
N LEU A 252 6.03 -24.89 -10.64
CA LEU A 252 5.91 -23.46 -10.86
C LEU A 252 6.47 -22.65 -9.68
N LEU A 253 6.16 -23.08 -8.45
CA LEU A 253 6.65 -22.45 -7.23
C LEU A 253 8.18 -22.42 -7.20
N ASN A 254 8.83 -23.57 -7.42
CA ASN A 254 10.29 -23.66 -7.41
C ASN A 254 10.90 -22.77 -8.50
N LYS A 255 10.34 -22.80 -9.71
CA LYS A 255 10.81 -21.95 -10.82
C LYS A 255 10.75 -20.45 -10.49
N ILE A 256 9.65 -19.99 -9.89
CA ILE A 256 9.49 -18.59 -9.48
C ILE A 256 10.51 -18.23 -8.39
N LEU A 257 10.64 -19.05 -7.35
CA LEU A 257 11.51 -18.75 -6.21
C LEU A 257 13.00 -18.85 -6.57
N ASP A 258 13.38 -19.75 -7.47
CA ASP A 258 14.75 -19.84 -7.96
C ASP A 258 15.11 -18.63 -8.81
N ALA A 259 14.22 -18.23 -9.73
CA ALA A 259 14.39 -16.99 -10.51
C ALA A 259 14.44 -15.75 -9.60
N ALA A 260 13.65 -15.70 -8.52
CA ALA A 260 13.70 -14.63 -7.53
C ALA A 260 15.08 -14.55 -6.88
N TRP A 261 15.62 -15.70 -6.47
CA TRP A 261 16.93 -15.78 -5.84
C TRP A 261 18.07 -15.42 -6.79
N GLU A 262 18.04 -15.90 -8.02
CA GLU A 262 19.02 -15.55 -9.06
C GLU A 262 19.05 -14.03 -9.31
N LYS A 263 17.89 -13.39 -9.29
CA LYS A 263 17.72 -11.94 -9.54
C LYS A 263 17.78 -11.08 -8.28
N ARG A 264 18.12 -11.63 -7.11
CA ARG A 264 18.01 -10.97 -5.79
C ARG A 264 18.65 -9.57 -5.71
N GLU A 265 19.75 -9.33 -6.41
CA GLU A 265 20.41 -8.03 -6.44
C GLU A 265 19.53 -6.94 -7.09
N GLY A 266 18.75 -7.29 -8.11
CA GLY A 266 17.82 -6.37 -8.75
C GLY A 266 16.66 -5.92 -7.87
N PHE A 267 16.48 -6.53 -6.70
CA PHE A 267 15.49 -6.10 -5.71
C PHE A 267 15.99 -5.00 -4.77
N LEU A 268 17.24 -4.57 -4.92
CA LEU A 268 17.80 -3.47 -4.12
C LEU A 268 17.60 -2.14 -4.86
N PHE A 269 17.24 -1.11 -4.10
CA PHE A 269 17.22 0.25 -4.58
C PHE A 269 18.45 0.98 -4.05
N HIS A 270 19.14 1.71 -4.93
CA HIS A 270 20.32 2.49 -4.57
C HIS A 270 19.97 3.98 -4.67
N PRO A 271 19.87 4.68 -3.52
CA PRO A 271 19.55 6.10 -3.53
C PRO A 271 20.70 6.95 -4.06
N GLU A 272 20.36 8.13 -4.55
CA GLU A 272 21.28 9.21 -4.88
C GLU A 272 21.01 10.40 -3.94
N PRO A 273 21.96 11.31 -3.70
CA PRO A 273 21.69 12.49 -2.89
C PRO A 273 20.53 13.33 -3.45
N LEU A 274 19.61 13.77 -2.58
CA LEU A 274 18.43 14.56 -2.97
C LEU A 274 18.78 15.79 -3.82
N SER A 275 19.83 16.52 -3.46
CA SER A 275 20.28 17.71 -4.19
C SER A 275 20.64 17.42 -5.65
N VAL A 276 21.24 16.26 -5.92
CA VAL A 276 21.57 15.80 -7.28
C VAL A 276 20.30 15.46 -8.06
N GLN A 277 19.34 14.81 -7.41
CA GLN A 277 18.06 14.45 -8.03
C GLN A 277 17.23 15.70 -8.39
N VAL A 278 17.15 16.69 -7.50
CA VAL A 278 16.48 17.97 -7.76
C VAL A 278 17.19 18.76 -8.87
N ALA A 279 18.53 18.76 -8.87
CA ALA A 279 19.31 19.40 -9.93
C ALA A 279 19.06 18.75 -11.30
N ARG A 280 18.97 17.40 -11.33
CA ARG A 280 18.58 16.64 -12.53
C ARG A 280 17.17 17.00 -12.98
N ALA A 281 16.20 17.11 -12.06
CA ALA A 281 14.84 17.55 -12.41
C ALA A 281 14.85 18.94 -13.06
N LYS A 282 15.65 19.87 -12.51
CA LYS A 282 15.77 21.25 -13.02
C LYS A 282 16.37 21.31 -14.43
N SER A 283 17.28 20.41 -14.78
CA SER A 283 17.95 20.36 -16.09
C SER A 283 17.11 19.72 -17.19
N LEU A 284 15.96 19.12 -16.87
CA LEU A 284 15.09 18.46 -17.86
C LEU A 284 14.19 19.48 -18.57
N ASP A 285 13.99 19.26 -19.87
CA ASP A 285 13.20 20.15 -20.72
C ASP A 285 11.71 19.80 -20.74
N GLY A 286 10.86 20.81 -20.65
CA GLY A 286 9.40 20.67 -20.64
C GLY A 286 8.84 20.19 -19.29
N GLY A 287 7.58 19.77 -19.30
CA GLY A 287 6.89 19.25 -18.13
C GLY A 287 5.50 18.70 -18.52
N PRO A 288 4.74 18.16 -17.56
CA PRO A 288 5.07 18.03 -16.14
C PRO A 288 6.23 17.09 -15.83
N ILE A 289 7.11 17.50 -14.92
CA ILE A 289 8.14 16.65 -14.30
C ILE A 289 7.60 16.25 -12.93
N VAL A 290 7.31 14.97 -12.76
CA VAL A 290 6.83 14.42 -11.49
C VAL A 290 8.03 14.11 -10.61
N MET A 291 8.09 14.73 -9.45
CA MET A 291 9.11 14.54 -8.43
C MET A 291 8.46 13.78 -7.26
N ALA A 292 8.72 12.48 -7.21
CA ALA A 292 8.10 11.58 -6.24
C ALA A 292 8.99 11.41 -5.02
N ASP A 293 8.67 12.12 -3.94
CA ASP A 293 9.28 11.99 -2.62
C ASP A 293 8.89 10.64 -2.01
N HIS A 294 9.86 9.72 -1.99
CA HIS A 294 9.64 8.38 -1.45
C HIS A 294 10.07 8.24 0.01
N GLY A 295 10.69 9.26 0.61
CA GLY A 295 11.12 9.24 2.01
C GLY A 295 9.98 9.38 3.01
N ASP A 296 8.89 10.00 2.56
CA ASP A 296 7.72 10.32 3.38
C ASP A 296 6.39 9.94 2.68
N ASN A 297 6.35 8.71 2.17
CA ASN A 297 5.22 8.14 1.44
C ASN A 297 4.06 7.72 2.36
N THR A 298 2.85 8.25 2.14
CA THR A 298 1.69 7.87 2.97
C THR A 298 1.36 6.40 2.84
N ALA A 299 1.44 5.85 1.63
CA ALA A 299 1.22 4.43 1.37
C ALA A 299 2.37 3.50 1.80
N SER A 300 3.28 3.96 2.67
CA SER A 300 4.25 3.10 3.37
C SER A 300 4.47 3.54 4.82
N GLY A 301 3.56 4.33 5.41
CA GLY A 301 3.63 4.74 6.80
C GLY A 301 4.18 6.14 7.05
N GLY A 302 4.45 6.91 6.00
CA GLY A 302 4.92 8.29 6.06
C GLY A 302 3.94 9.21 6.80
N THR A 303 4.48 10.25 7.40
CA THR A 303 3.72 11.29 8.11
C THR A 303 3.09 12.28 7.15
N GLN A 304 3.61 12.35 5.92
CA GLN A 304 3.21 13.27 4.86
C GLN A 304 3.46 14.74 5.20
N ASP A 305 4.32 15.03 6.16
CA ASP A 305 4.63 16.38 6.61
C ASP A 305 6.11 16.77 6.41
N VAL A 306 6.97 15.86 5.94
CA VAL A 306 8.40 16.15 5.75
C VAL A 306 8.61 17.16 4.61
N MET A 307 9.39 18.21 4.84
CA MET A 307 9.54 19.29 3.87
C MET A 307 10.82 19.24 3.02
N SER A 308 11.68 18.23 3.19
CA SER A 308 13.02 18.14 2.58
C SER A 308 13.02 18.36 1.06
N VAL A 309 12.15 17.68 0.32
CA VAL A 309 12.05 17.82 -1.15
C VAL A 309 11.52 19.20 -1.56
N VAL A 310 10.55 19.75 -0.84
CA VAL A 310 10.01 21.09 -1.09
C VAL A 310 11.07 22.16 -0.79
N GLU A 311 11.78 22.04 0.33
CA GLU A 311 12.86 22.94 0.76
C GLU A 311 13.98 22.95 -0.29
N GLU A 312 14.45 21.79 -0.76
CA GLU A 312 15.52 21.70 -1.76
C GLU A 312 15.06 22.22 -3.13
N ALA A 313 13.82 21.96 -3.55
CA ALA A 313 13.25 22.53 -4.77
C ALA A 313 13.18 24.06 -4.73
N MET A 314 12.74 24.64 -3.61
CA MET A 314 12.72 26.09 -3.39
C MET A 314 14.13 26.68 -3.42
N LYS A 315 15.08 26.06 -2.72
CA LYS A 315 16.48 26.49 -2.66
C LYS A 315 17.14 26.48 -4.04
N GLN A 316 16.83 25.48 -4.88
CA GLN A 316 17.31 25.43 -6.26
C GLN A 316 16.50 26.30 -7.22
N GLY A 317 15.46 27.00 -6.76
CA GLY A 317 14.67 27.94 -7.55
C GLY A 317 13.81 27.26 -8.62
N LEU A 318 13.19 26.13 -8.29
CA LEU A 318 12.15 25.55 -9.15
C LEU A 318 10.89 26.44 -9.07
N GLU A 319 10.35 26.79 -10.23
CA GLU A 319 9.18 27.66 -10.40
C GLU A 319 8.13 26.98 -11.29
N ASP A 320 6.90 27.51 -11.27
CA ASP A 320 5.71 26.86 -11.86
C ASP A 320 5.53 25.42 -11.33
N ALA A 321 5.59 25.31 -10.00
CA ALA A 321 5.48 24.05 -9.28
C ALA A 321 4.13 23.93 -8.55
N VAL A 322 3.70 22.68 -8.37
CA VAL A 322 2.71 22.31 -7.36
C VAL A 322 3.31 21.24 -6.44
N ALA A 323 3.04 21.33 -5.14
CA ALA A 323 3.48 20.35 -4.15
C ALA A 323 2.31 19.90 -3.27
N GLY A 324 2.28 18.62 -2.89
CA GLY A 324 1.40 18.11 -1.84
C GLY A 324 0.66 16.81 -2.17
N PRO A 325 -0.31 16.41 -1.32
CA PRO A 325 -0.68 17.09 -0.10
C PRO A 325 0.45 17.05 0.94
N ILE A 326 0.51 18.07 1.78
CA ILE A 326 1.29 18.10 3.02
C ILE A 326 0.29 18.02 4.19
N CYS A 327 0.42 17.01 5.06
CA CYS A 327 -0.49 16.83 6.19
C CYS A 327 -0.09 17.75 7.35
N ASP A 328 -0.78 18.88 7.49
CA ASP A 328 -0.55 19.85 8.57
C ASP A 328 -1.88 20.53 8.98
N PRO A 329 -2.69 19.87 9.84
CA PRO A 329 -3.97 20.42 10.28
C PRO A 329 -3.85 21.78 10.98
N GLY A 330 -2.70 22.05 11.63
CA GLY A 330 -2.45 23.33 12.29
C GLY A 330 -2.27 24.48 11.30
N CYS A 331 -1.57 24.25 10.19
CA CYS A 331 -1.45 25.23 9.11
C CYS A 331 -2.74 25.38 8.31
N VAL A 332 -3.51 24.30 8.11
CA VAL A 332 -4.86 24.39 7.50
C VAL A 332 -5.75 25.32 8.31
N GLU A 333 -5.83 25.13 9.63
CA GLU A 333 -6.65 25.96 10.51
C GLU A 333 -6.24 27.44 10.47
N GLN A 334 -4.94 27.74 10.41
CA GLN A 334 -4.42 29.10 10.26
C GLN A 334 -4.84 29.73 8.92
N MET A 335 -4.70 29.01 7.80
CA MET A 335 -5.11 29.49 6.49
C MET A 335 -6.63 29.71 6.39
N ILE A 336 -7.42 28.84 7.01
CA ILE A 336 -8.89 28.99 7.07
C ILE A 336 -9.28 30.25 7.84
N LYS A 337 -8.66 30.48 9.01
CA LYS A 337 -8.91 31.69 9.81
C LYS A 337 -8.52 32.98 9.07
N ALA A 338 -7.41 32.95 8.32
CA ALA A 338 -6.98 34.10 7.53
C ALA A 338 -7.89 34.38 6.33
N GLY A 339 -8.42 33.32 5.71
CA GLY A 339 -9.33 33.39 4.58
C GLY A 339 -8.64 33.47 3.22
N VAL A 340 -9.37 33.10 2.17
CA VAL A 340 -8.88 33.17 0.77
C VAL A 340 -8.47 34.60 0.43
N GLY A 341 -7.30 34.75 -0.19
CA GLY A 341 -6.71 36.02 -0.57
C GLY A 341 -5.80 36.63 0.49
N ALA A 342 -5.81 36.17 1.74
CA ALA A 342 -4.90 36.65 2.77
C ALA A 342 -3.45 36.18 2.54
N GLU A 343 -2.48 37.03 2.87
CA GLU A 343 -1.07 36.63 2.96
C GLU A 343 -0.78 36.12 4.37
N VAL A 344 -0.12 34.96 4.45
CA VAL A 344 0.24 34.32 5.73
C VAL A 344 1.69 33.86 5.68
N THR A 345 2.33 33.82 6.84
CA THR A 345 3.63 33.17 7.03
C THR A 345 3.43 32.02 8.00
N LEU A 346 3.78 30.81 7.56
CA LEU A 346 3.54 29.56 8.28
C LEU A 346 4.86 28.85 8.54
N GLU A 347 4.95 28.18 9.68
CA GLU A 347 5.91 27.08 9.88
C GLU A 347 5.23 25.82 9.35
N LEU A 348 5.40 25.50 8.06
CA LEU A 348 4.65 24.46 7.36
C LEU A 348 5.33 23.09 7.46
N GLY A 349 4.55 22.04 7.76
CA GLY A 349 5.04 20.67 7.83
C GLY A 349 6.06 20.46 8.96
N GLY A 350 6.71 19.30 8.96
CA GLY A 350 7.78 18.91 9.87
C GLY A 350 7.38 19.01 11.33
N LYS A 351 6.14 18.65 11.66
CA LYS A 351 5.58 18.70 13.01
C LYS A 351 5.74 17.39 13.77
N VAL A 352 5.98 16.30 13.05
CA VAL A 352 6.07 14.96 13.63
C VAL A 352 7.53 14.53 13.78
N ASP A 353 7.92 14.21 15.00
CA ASP A 353 9.20 13.57 15.30
C ASP A 353 9.19 12.09 14.87
N MET A 354 10.33 11.59 14.40
CA MET A 354 10.53 10.21 13.96
C MET A 354 11.63 9.53 14.81
N PRO A 355 11.34 9.19 16.08
CA PRO A 355 12.34 8.73 17.03
C PRO A 355 13.00 7.39 16.63
N ALA A 356 12.30 6.51 15.91
CA ALA A 356 12.86 5.24 15.42
C ALA A 356 14.07 5.43 14.49
N MET A 357 14.19 6.61 13.87
CA MET A 357 15.31 7.01 13.02
C MET A 357 16.18 8.11 13.64
N GLY A 358 15.88 8.55 14.87
CA GLY A 358 16.55 9.69 15.49
C GLY A 358 16.31 11.03 14.80
N LEU A 359 15.23 11.15 14.02
CA LEU A 359 14.91 12.38 13.28
C LEU A 359 13.92 13.26 14.06
N LYS A 360 14.17 14.57 14.03
CA LYS A 360 13.29 15.60 14.59
C LYS A 360 12.48 16.27 13.48
N GLY A 361 11.23 16.59 13.78
CA GLY A 361 10.39 17.38 12.88
C GLY A 361 11.07 18.72 12.58
N LYS A 362 11.17 19.07 11.30
CA LYS A 362 11.78 20.33 10.82
C LYS A 362 10.77 21.10 9.97
N PRO A 363 9.98 21.99 10.58
CA PRO A 363 9.07 22.85 9.83
C PRO A 363 9.82 23.75 8.86
N LEU A 364 9.18 24.05 7.73
CA LEU A 364 9.69 25.00 6.75
C LEU A 364 8.91 26.31 6.88
N LYS A 365 9.60 27.41 7.15
CA LYS A 365 8.99 28.74 7.15
C LYS A 365 8.65 29.18 5.72
N VAL A 366 7.38 29.30 5.40
CA VAL A 366 6.89 29.67 4.06
C VAL A 366 5.89 30.82 4.14
N THR A 367 6.08 31.82 3.29
CA THR A 367 5.14 32.94 3.11
C THR A 367 4.42 32.80 1.77
N GLY A 368 3.11 33.04 1.77
CA GLY A 368 2.32 32.99 0.55
C GLY A 368 0.88 33.45 0.77
N ARG A 369 0.11 33.46 -0.32
CA ARG A 369 -1.31 33.82 -0.32
C ARG A 369 -2.18 32.58 -0.23
N VAL A 370 -3.20 32.60 0.62
CA VAL A 370 -4.21 31.53 0.66
C VAL A 370 -5.01 31.59 -0.64
N LYS A 371 -4.84 30.59 -1.51
CA LYS A 371 -5.45 30.58 -2.85
C LYS A 371 -6.83 29.92 -2.86
N ALA A 372 -6.99 28.83 -2.12
CA ALA A 372 -8.21 28.05 -2.09
C ALA A 372 -8.37 27.36 -0.73
N ILE A 373 -9.62 27.11 -0.35
CA ILE A 373 -10.02 26.30 0.81
C ILE A 373 -11.14 25.37 0.31
N THR A 374 -11.04 24.08 0.62
CA THR A 374 -12.00 23.05 0.22
C THR A 374 -12.25 22.08 1.38
N ASP A 375 -13.21 21.17 1.21
CA ASP A 375 -13.48 20.09 2.17
C ASP A 375 -12.55 18.87 2.01
N GLY A 376 -11.64 18.91 1.02
CA GLY A 376 -10.68 17.84 0.74
C GLY A 376 -11.29 16.53 0.24
N GLN A 377 -12.49 16.58 -0.34
CA GLN A 377 -13.16 15.40 -0.88
C GLN A 377 -13.14 15.36 -2.41
N PHE A 378 -12.85 14.18 -2.96
CA PHE A 378 -12.97 13.92 -4.39
C PHE A 378 -13.18 12.43 -4.66
N THR A 379 -13.85 12.13 -5.76
CA THR A 379 -13.99 10.76 -6.28
C THR A 379 -12.80 10.43 -7.16
N VAL A 380 -12.23 9.25 -6.96
CA VAL A 380 -11.10 8.73 -7.73
C VAL A 380 -11.57 8.36 -9.14
N THR A 381 -10.87 8.88 -10.14
CA THR A 381 -11.16 8.67 -11.57
C THR A 381 -10.07 7.88 -12.29
N GLY A 382 -8.86 7.84 -11.71
CA GLY A 382 -7.75 7.01 -12.14
C GLY A 382 -7.98 5.53 -11.84
N PRO A 383 -7.08 4.66 -12.32
CA PRO A 383 -7.30 3.21 -12.34
C PRO A 383 -7.16 2.55 -10.96
N MET A 384 -6.33 3.11 -10.06
CA MET A 384 -6.20 2.60 -8.70
C MET A 384 -7.35 3.09 -7.85
N ALA A 385 -8.08 2.20 -7.18
CA ALA A 385 -9.20 2.55 -6.30
C ALA A 385 -10.31 3.38 -6.97
N THR A 386 -10.51 3.20 -8.28
CA THR A 386 -11.55 3.88 -9.08
C THR A 386 -12.91 3.83 -8.39
N GLY A 387 -13.63 4.95 -8.40
CA GLY A 387 -14.96 5.08 -7.81
C GLY A 387 -14.98 5.30 -6.30
N THR A 388 -13.86 5.10 -5.59
CA THR A 388 -13.79 5.42 -4.16
C THR A 388 -13.75 6.93 -3.92
N THR A 389 -14.20 7.36 -2.73
CA THR A 389 -14.08 8.75 -2.29
C THR A 389 -12.86 8.92 -1.39
N VAL A 390 -11.95 9.83 -1.77
CA VAL A 390 -10.84 10.27 -0.92
C VAL A 390 -11.33 11.41 -0.03
N ARG A 391 -10.92 11.38 1.26
CA ARG A 391 -11.34 12.34 2.29
C ARG A 391 -10.12 12.84 3.07
N MET A 392 -9.54 13.95 2.63
CA MET A 392 -8.32 14.53 3.20
C MET A 392 -8.58 15.50 4.37
N GLY A 393 -9.85 15.65 4.77
CA GLY A 393 -10.28 16.73 5.66
C GLY A 393 -10.17 18.10 4.99
N ARG A 394 -10.45 19.17 5.73
CA ARG A 394 -10.35 20.53 5.20
C ARG A 394 -8.95 20.71 4.60
N THR A 395 -8.90 21.29 3.41
CA THR A 395 -7.68 21.40 2.63
C THR A 395 -7.55 22.83 2.15
N ALA A 396 -6.35 23.40 2.26
CA ALA A 396 -6.06 24.76 1.84
C ALA A 396 -4.81 24.80 0.94
N VAL A 397 -4.77 25.77 0.04
CA VAL A 397 -3.65 25.98 -0.88
C VAL A 397 -2.91 27.25 -0.50
N LEU A 398 -1.61 27.13 -0.24
CA LEU A 398 -0.71 28.26 -0.10
C LEU A 398 0.02 28.52 -1.43
N ASP A 399 -0.13 29.71 -2.00
CA ASP A 399 0.54 30.12 -3.23
C ASP A 399 1.68 31.10 -2.93
N THR A 400 2.92 30.68 -3.18
CA THR A 400 4.12 31.51 -2.97
C THR A 400 4.45 32.39 -4.19
N GLY A 401 3.63 32.35 -5.25
CA GLY A 401 3.91 32.93 -6.56
C GLY A 401 4.79 32.04 -7.45
N LYS A 402 5.64 31.19 -6.86
CA LYS A 402 6.50 30.23 -7.57
C LYS A 402 5.99 28.79 -7.46
N MET A 403 5.37 28.46 -6.33
CA MET A 403 4.88 27.12 -6.00
C MET A 403 3.53 27.21 -5.30
N GLN A 404 2.61 26.33 -5.70
CA GLN A 404 1.34 26.11 -5.02
C GLN A 404 1.44 24.86 -4.14
N ILE A 405 1.26 25.02 -2.83
CA ILE A 405 1.39 23.93 -1.87
C ILE A 405 0.01 23.58 -1.33
N VAL A 406 -0.44 22.35 -1.60
CA VAL A 406 -1.69 21.80 -1.05
C VAL A 406 -1.41 21.25 0.34
N VAL A 407 -2.16 21.73 1.32
CA VAL A 407 -2.04 21.34 2.74
C VAL A 407 -3.37 20.79 3.21
N SER A 408 -3.37 19.60 3.80
CA SER A 408 -4.57 18.88 4.25
C SER A 408 -4.53 18.58 5.75
N GLU A 409 -5.70 18.34 6.34
CA GLU A 409 -5.82 17.92 7.74
C GLU A 409 -5.47 16.45 7.95
N LYS A 410 -5.69 15.62 6.93
CA LYS A 410 -5.47 14.17 6.96
C LYS A 410 -4.54 13.77 5.84
N ARG A 411 -3.82 12.67 6.10
CA ARG A 411 -2.95 12.04 5.12
C ARG A 411 -3.76 11.45 3.96
N ALA A 412 -3.20 11.52 2.76
CA ALA A 412 -3.73 10.90 1.56
C ALA A 412 -2.62 10.64 0.53
N GLU A 413 -2.57 9.41 0.04
CA GLU A 413 -1.66 9.01 -1.02
C GLU A 413 -2.07 9.67 -2.36
N PRO A 414 -1.16 10.34 -3.07
CA PRO A 414 -1.45 11.01 -4.34
C PRO A 414 -1.40 10.03 -5.52
N PHE A 415 -2.33 9.07 -5.56
CA PHE A 415 -2.49 8.14 -6.68
C PHE A 415 -3.44 8.64 -7.78
N ASP A 416 -4.12 9.77 -7.56
CA ASP A 416 -5.10 10.38 -8.47
C ASP A 416 -4.89 11.91 -8.55
N LEU A 417 -5.12 12.49 -9.72
CA LEU A 417 -5.00 13.94 -9.95
C LEU A 417 -6.05 14.75 -9.15
N GLY A 418 -7.10 14.09 -8.69
CA GLY A 418 -8.11 14.58 -7.75
C GLY A 418 -7.51 15.31 -6.56
N VAL A 419 -6.34 14.87 -6.10
CA VAL A 419 -5.57 15.46 -5.00
C VAL A 419 -5.18 16.93 -5.22
N PHE A 420 -5.13 17.38 -6.48
CA PHE A 420 -4.87 18.76 -6.87
C PHE A 420 -6.10 19.42 -7.51
N THR A 421 -6.82 18.69 -8.35
CA THR A 421 -7.91 19.24 -9.17
C THR A 421 -9.12 19.66 -8.35
N HIS A 422 -9.38 19.02 -7.20
CA HIS A 422 -10.44 19.47 -6.27
C HIS A 422 -10.18 20.89 -5.71
N CYS A 423 -8.91 21.31 -5.67
CA CYS A 423 -8.48 22.67 -5.30
C CYS A 423 -8.39 23.63 -6.50
N GLY A 424 -8.84 23.23 -7.69
CA GLY A 424 -8.73 24.04 -8.92
C GLY A 424 -7.30 24.14 -9.47
N ILE A 425 -6.42 23.19 -9.15
CA ILE A 425 -5.07 23.11 -9.71
C ILE A 425 -5.02 21.95 -10.71
N ASP A 426 -4.72 22.24 -11.97
CA ASP A 426 -4.47 21.21 -12.98
C ASP A 426 -2.96 20.90 -13.03
N PRO A 427 -2.50 19.75 -12.50
CA PRO A 427 -1.08 19.40 -12.49
C PRO A 427 -0.50 19.21 -13.89
N ARG A 428 -1.34 19.01 -14.92
CA ARG A 428 -0.91 18.92 -16.34
C ARG A 428 -0.33 20.23 -16.86
N ARG A 429 -0.69 21.34 -16.23
CA ARG A 429 -0.28 22.70 -16.63
C ARG A 429 0.92 23.22 -15.85
N LYS A 430 1.54 22.36 -15.03
CA LYS A 430 2.71 22.70 -14.21
C LYS A 430 3.97 22.16 -14.82
N LYS A 431 5.07 22.91 -14.67
CA LYS A 431 6.40 22.38 -14.97
C LYS A 431 6.80 21.29 -13.98
N TYR A 432 6.58 21.49 -12.69
CA TYR A 432 6.95 20.51 -11.65
C TYR A 432 5.76 20.10 -10.79
N VAL A 433 5.65 18.81 -10.51
CA VAL A 433 4.63 18.21 -9.65
C VAL A 433 5.33 17.41 -8.56
N LEU A 434 5.39 17.96 -7.35
CA LEU A 434 6.04 17.34 -6.19
C LEU A 434 4.98 16.61 -5.38
N ILE A 435 5.14 15.30 -5.25
CA ILE A 435 4.18 14.43 -4.57
C ILE A 435 4.92 13.46 -3.66
N LYS A 436 4.27 13.07 -2.58
CA LYS A 436 4.79 12.08 -1.63
C LYS A 436 4.28 10.70 -2.01
N SER A 437 5.08 9.94 -2.73
CA SER A 437 4.70 8.63 -3.23
C SER A 437 5.91 7.79 -3.61
N ARG A 438 5.74 6.47 -3.55
CA ARG A 438 6.73 5.49 -4.05
C ARG A 438 6.43 5.04 -5.46
N GLN A 439 5.25 4.45 -5.66
CA GLN A 439 4.86 3.88 -6.95
C GLN A 439 3.40 4.15 -7.26
N HIS A 440 2.51 4.20 -6.27
CA HIS A 440 1.06 4.37 -6.50
C HIS A 440 0.72 5.61 -7.33
N PHE A 441 1.49 6.70 -7.23
CA PHE A 441 1.32 7.87 -8.10
C PHE A 441 1.29 7.55 -9.58
N ARG A 442 1.99 6.50 -10.02
CA ARG A 442 2.05 6.11 -11.42
C ARG A 442 0.67 5.86 -12.03
N ALA A 443 -0.30 5.42 -11.23
CA ALA A 443 -1.67 5.21 -11.68
C ALA A 443 -2.31 6.49 -12.25
N GLY A 444 -2.16 7.62 -11.56
CA GLY A 444 -2.77 8.90 -11.95
C GLY A 444 -1.82 9.87 -12.67
N PHE A 445 -0.53 9.83 -12.34
CA PHE A 445 0.44 10.85 -12.74
C PHE A 445 1.41 10.41 -13.85
N GLU A 446 1.72 9.11 -13.99
CA GLU A 446 2.60 8.65 -15.09
C GLU A 446 2.04 8.99 -16.48
N PRO A 447 0.71 8.91 -16.75
CA PRO A 447 0.16 9.31 -18.04
C PRO A 447 0.35 10.79 -18.42
N ILE A 448 0.56 11.67 -17.45
CA ILE A 448 0.79 13.11 -17.68
C ILE A 448 2.26 13.50 -17.54
N ALA A 449 3.11 12.60 -17.02
CA ALA A 449 4.49 12.90 -16.73
C ALA A 449 5.31 12.87 -18.02
N LYS A 450 6.00 13.97 -18.33
CA LYS A 450 7.06 13.96 -19.33
C LYS A 450 8.31 13.28 -18.79
N HIS A 451 8.61 13.52 -17.51
CA HIS A 451 9.70 12.89 -16.78
C HIS A 451 9.27 12.55 -15.36
N ILE A 452 9.89 11.52 -14.80
CA ILE A 452 9.71 11.11 -13.41
C ILE A 452 11.08 11.10 -12.75
N VAL A 453 11.20 11.80 -11.63
CA VAL A 453 12.39 11.80 -10.78
C VAL A 453 11.98 11.29 -9.40
N MET A 454 12.56 10.17 -8.99
CA MET A 454 12.42 9.69 -7.61
C MET A 454 13.29 10.57 -6.71
N CYS A 455 12.71 11.09 -5.63
CA CYS A 455 13.34 11.98 -4.67
C CYS A 455 13.55 11.27 -3.34
N ASP A 456 14.80 11.14 -2.92
CA ASP A 456 15.22 10.54 -1.64
C ASP A 456 15.14 11.59 -0.53
N GLY A 457 13.92 12.02 -0.22
CA GLY A 457 13.64 12.84 0.94
C GLY A 457 13.88 12.07 2.25
N ASP A 458 14.02 12.80 3.35
CA ASP A 458 14.03 12.20 4.69
C ASP A 458 12.68 11.54 5.02
N GLY A 459 12.68 10.60 5.96
CA GLY A 459 11.47 10.12 6.63
C GLY A 459 11.43 8.61 6.86
N CYS A 460 10.38 8.17 7.58
CA CYS A 460 10.20 6.77 7.99
C CYS A 460 9.94 5.78 6.86
N THR A 461 9.85 6.26 5.61
CA THR A 461 9.73 5.41 4.42
C THR A 461 10.95 5.49 3.53
N ALA A 462 12.07 6.01 4.03
CA ALA A 462 13.34 6.03 3.33
C ALA A 462 13.69 4.68 2.69
N SER A 463 14.36 4.74 1.54
CA SER A 463 14.68 3.56 0.75
C SER A 463 16.03 2.94 1.11
N ASP A 464 16.91 3.70 1.76
CA ASP A 464 18.12 3.13 2.36
C ASP A 464 17.75 2.38 3.64
N LEU A 465 17.70 1.06 3.53
CA LEU A 465 17.33 0.18 4.64
C LEU A 465 18.35 0.23 5.79
N LYS A 466 19.57 0.73 5.55
CA LYS A 466 20.59 0.90 6.59
C LYS A 466 20.26 2.00 7.60
N LEU A 467 19.32 2.89 7.27
CA LEU A 467 18.84 3.94 8.17
C LEU A 467 17.94 3.40 9.28
N PHE A 468 17.46 2.17 9.15
CA PHE A 468 16.60 1.52 10.15
C PHE A 468 17.39 0.52 10.99
N THR A 469 17.02 0.42 12.27
CA THR A 469 17.58 -0.59 13.17
C THR A 469 16.63 -1.76 13.29
N TYR A 470 16.99 -2.88 12.67
CA TYR A 470 16.23 -4.13 12.73
C TYR A 470 16.71 -5.01 13.89
N LYS A 471 15.80 -5.44 14.76
CA LYS A 471 16.07 -6.28 15.94
C LYS A 471 15.44 -7.66 15.85
N ASN A 472 14.30 -7.79 15.17
CA ASN A 472 13.49 -9.01 15.18
C ASN A 472 13.60 -9.82 13.87
N ILE A 473 14.38 -9.34 12.90
CA ILE A 473 14.54 -10.01 11.61
C ILE A 473 15.23 -11.37 11.76
N LYS A 474 14.74 -12.36 11.00
CA LYS A 474 15.36 -13.67 10.92
C LYS A 474 16.54 -13.64 9.96
N ARG A 475 17.73 -14.05 10.42
CA ARG A 475 18.95 -14.18 9.62
C ARG A 475 19.27 -15.67 9.34
N PRO A 476 19.93 -16.00 8.20
CA PRO A 476 20.47 -15.08 7.19
C PRO A 476 19.39 -14.44 6.31
N LEU A 477 19.58 -13.17 5.95
CA LEU A 477 18.68 -12.37 5.11
C LEU A 477 19.47 -11.48 4.15
N TYR A 478 19.26 -11.64 2.84
CA TYR A 478 19.89 -10.76 1.85
C TYR A 478 19.17 -9.40 1.84
N PRO A 479 19.86 -8.24 1.83
CA PRO A 479 21.30 -8.04 1.65
C PRO A 479 22.14 -7.95 2.93
N PHE A 480 21.57 -8.14 4.13
CA PHE A 480 22.31 -8.08 5.40
C PHE A 480 23.34 -9.20 5.55
N ASP A 481 23.11 -10.34 4.90
CA ASP A 481 23.97 -11.51 4.84
C ASP A 481 24.36 -11.82 3.38
N PRO A 482 25.29 -11.05 2.76
CA PRO A 482 25.56 -11.14 1.32
C PRO A 482 26.17 -12.47 0.86
N ASP A 483 26.91 -13.14 1.74
CA ASP A 483 27.57 -14.41 1.45
C ASP A 483 26.65 -15.63 1.64
N MET A 484 25.40 -15.40 2.03
CA MET A 484 24.48 -16.50 2.26
C MET A 484 24.26 -17.34 0.98
N ARG A 485 24.06 -18.63 1.20
CA ARG A 485 23.68 -19.60 0.18
C ARG A 485 22.38 -20.24 0.62
N LEU A 486 21.46 -20.46 -0.32
CA LEU A 486 20.32 -21.31 -0.02
C LEU A 486 20.87 -22.71 0.31
N GLY A 487 20.42 -23.29 1.43
CA GLY A 487 20.61 -24.72 1.63
C GLY A 487 19.99 -25.45 0.44
N ARG A 488 20.63 -26.53 -0.04
CA ARG A 488 19.93 -27.42 -0.97
C ARG A 488 18.67 -27.88 -0.24
N ASN A 489 17.50 -27.66 -0.85
CA ASN A 489 16.25 -28.22 -0.33
C ASN A 489 16.48 -29.72 -0.13
N GLU A 490 16.51 -30.19 1.12
CA GLU A 490 16.37 -31.62 1.36
C GLU A 490 14.94 -31.96 0.96
N ALA A 491 14.86 -32.82 -0.05
CA ALA A 491 13.67 -33.14 -0.84
C ALA A 491 12.54 -33.76 -0.02
#